data_AF-A0A919FAX3-F1
#
_entry.id   AF-A0A919FAX3-F1
#
_cell.length_a   1.000
_cell.length_b   1.000
_cell.length_c   1.000
_cell.angle_alpha   90.00
_cell.angle_beta   90.00
_cell.angle_gamma   90.00
#
_symmetry.space_group_name_H-M   'P 1'
#
loop_
_entity.id
_entity.type
_entity.pdbx_description
1 polymer ?
#
loop_
_entity_poly.entity_id
_entity_poly.type
_entity_poly.pdbx_seq_one_letter_code
_entity_poly.pdbx_strand_id
1 'polypeptide(L)'
;MSDPEDRRTPAPEPAERLAVHFTGEGAGVDEMSWGMWEIWHAMVDQRSSLPIGGRMALPAGTAVTDVAEELRYLMSRFPSMRTLLRFDEAGWPTQELFGSGSTALEVYDAGDADPDEVASAVEQRYRSVDFAYATEWPVRMAVVVRDGLAVQLVSIMSHLVTDAIGGTIMLREVQERSTAPVTGLQPLEQAGWQRSPAGQRQNDKALRHWERALRTIPARRFPPSVDQGIPRHRVGLFESRALRLAVPLIVERTGTDTQIVLQALYAIALRRINVTGPVVVRPVVNNRFRSDLSGVVCMVAQAGISVLDIGDGTVDEVVELTRRGALATYKHAYFHPEKLNELIARVSAERGERVDVQVFLNDRTANRPREEGIASDPEELARQLRKSQEDSGFRWIHESDEQVDAFYVAFDDLPDALLMEIQTNTRYFSSDDAEALALGVEALAVEAALDPGTRTGPLVGAAPTGQAQEQEPAQDAERIR
;
A
#
# COMPACT_ATOMS: atom_id res chain seq x y z
N MET A 1 1.65 -12.21 11.45
CA MET A 1 0.31 -12.35 10.84
C MET A 1 0.14 -13.82 10.50
N SER A 2 -0.83 -14.45 11.14
CA SER A 2 -0.97 -15.90 11.27
C SER A 2 -1.41 -16.61 9.98
N ASP A 3 -1.04 -17.89 9.91
CA ASP A 3 -1.38 -18.91 8.92
C ASP A 3 -2.87 -18.88 8.51
N PRO A 4 -3.24 -19.04 7.22
CA PRO A 4 -4.64 -19.17 6.79
C PRO A 4 -5.46 -20.27 7.48
N GLU A 5 -4.83 -21.28 8.11
CA GLU A 5 -5.56 -22.23 8.99
C GLU A 5 -6.00 -21.62 10.34
N ASP A 6 -5.43 -20.48 10.75
CA ASP A 6 -5.76 -19.77 12.01
C ASP A 6 -7.05 -18.93 11.91
N ARG A 7 -7.76 -18.97 10.77
CA ARG A 7 -9.10 -18.35 10.61
C ARG A 7 -10.21 -19.04 11.44
N ARG A 8 -9.87 -19.93 12.38
CA ARG A 8 -10.82 -20.76 13.13
C ARG A 8 -10.62 -20.77 14.65
N THR A 9 -9.85 -19.85 15.22
CA THR A 9 -10.06 -19.55 16.65
C THR A 9 -11.30 -18.66 16.71
N PRO A 10 -12.48 -19.14 17.15
CA PRO A 10 -13.61 -18.26 17.32
C PRO A 10 -13.18 -17.19 18.32
N ALA A 11 -13.11 -15.94 17.87
CA ALA A 11 -12.90 -14.83 18.78
C ALA A 11 -13.94 -14.93 19.89
N PRO A 12 -13.57 -14.66 21.15
CA PRO A 12 -14.53 -14.68 22.23
C PRO A 12 -15.73 -13.79 21.90
N GLU A 13 -16.89 -14.09 22.46
CA GLU A 13 -18.00 -13.14 22.43
C GLU A 13 -17.68 -12.00 23.41
N PRO A 14 -18.02 -10.74 23.09
CA PRO A 14 -17.83 -9.64 24.02
C PRO A 14 -18.69 -9.89 25.28
N ALA A 15 -18.10 -9.68 26.44
CA ALA A 15 -18.80 -9.78 27.73
C ALA A 15 -19.85 -8.67 27.85
N GLU A 16 -19.57 -7.50 27.28
CA GLU A 16 -20.45 -6.34 27.27
C GLU A 16 -20.27 -5.54 25.97
N ARG A 17 -21.34 -4.85 25.53
CA ARG A 17 -21.29 -3.83 24.48
C ARG A 17 -21.76 -2.50 25.07
N LEU A 18 -20.84 -1.58 25.31
CA LEU A 18 -21.14 -0.28 25.88
C LEU A 18 -21.57 0.69 24.78
N ALA A 19 -22.79 1.22 24.87
CA ALA A 19 -23.29 2.20 23.92
C ALA A 19 -22.55 3.54 24.07
N VAL A 20 -22.02 4.06 22.95
CA VAL A 20 -21.31 5.33 22.88
C VAL A 20 -22.04 6.25 21.89
N HIS A 21 -22.68 7.28 22.43
CA HIS A 21 -23.36 8.31 21.64
C HIS A 21 -22.39 9.39 21.18
N PHE A 22 -22.49 9.84 19.93
CA PHE A 22 -21.62 10.89 19.40
C PHE A 22 -22.43 11.97 18.67
N THR A 23 -21.84 13.15 18.54
CA THR A 23 -22.36 14.26 17.74
C THR A 23 -21.18 15.01 17.15
N GLY A 24 -21.22 15.30 15.85
CA GLY A 24 -20.15 15.97 15.12
C GLY A 24 -20.70 17.01 14.16
N GLU A 25 -19.83 17.91 13.68
CA GLU A 25 -20.22 18.96 12.74
C GLU A 25 -20.50 18.40 11.34
N GLY A 26 -21.56 18.92 10.70
CA GLY A 26 -21.96 18.56 9.34
C GLY A 26 -22.85 17.33 9.26
N ALA A 27 -23.66 17.27 8.21
CA ALA A 27 -24.42 16.10 7.80
C ALA A 27 -24.79 16.29 6.32
N GLY A 28 -24.95 15.20 5.58
CA GLY A 28 -25.35 15.30 4.19
C GLY A 28 -25.05 14.04 3.39
N VAL A 29 -25.53 14.05 2.16
CA VAL A 29 -25.31 12.98 1.19
C VAL A 29 -24.71 13.59 -0.05
N ASP A 30 -23.67 12.95 -0.57
CA ASP A 30 -23.01 13.39 -1.79
C ASP A 30 -22.29 12.23 -2.48
N GLU A 31 -21.76 12.47 -3.68
CA GLU A 31 -20.86 11.56 -4.37
C GLU A 31 -19.61 11.26 -3.52
N MET A 32 -19.07 10.05 -3.63
CA MET A 32 -17.80 9.70 -2.99
C MET A 32 -16.67 10.61 -3.48
N SER A 33 -15.74 10.96 -2.59
CA SER A 33 -14.54 11.68 -3.01
C SER A 33 -13.68 10.82 -3.93
N TRP A 34 -12.83 11.42 -4.76
CA TRP A 34 -11.92 10.66 -5.64
C TRP A 34 -11.02 9.67 -4.89
N GLY A 35 -10.58 10.00 -3.68
CA GLY A 35 -9.79 9.06 -2.85
C GLY A 35 -10.62 7.89 -2.33
N MET A 36 -11.90 8.12 -1.99
CA MET A 36 -12.83 7.04 -1.64
C MET A 36 -13.09 6.12 -2.84
N TRP A 37 -13.29 6.67 -4.05
CA TRP A 37 -13.42 5.87 -5.26
C TRP A 37 -12.19 5.01 -5.54
N GLU A 38 -10.98 5.56 -5.39
CA GLU A 38 -9.74 4.82 -5.63
C GLU A 38 -9.66 3.58 -4.74
N ILE A 39 -9.87 3.74 -3.44
CA ILE A 39 -9.78 2.62 -2.50
C ILE A 39 -10.98 1.69 -2.60
N TRP A 40 -12.18 2.20 -2.92
CA TRP A 40 -13.38 1.39 -3.09
C TRP A 40 -13.20 0.35 -4.19
N HIS A 41 -12.59 0.72 -5.33
CA HIS A 41 -12.25 -0.24 -6.38
C HIS A 41 -11.32 -1.34 -5.87
N ALA A 42 -10.24 -0.97 -5.18
CA ALA A 42 -9.32 -1.95 -4.62
C ALA A 42 -10.02 -2.87 -3.61
N MET A 43 -10.87 -2.33 -2.74
CA MET A 43 -11.61 -3.11 -1.74
C MET A 43 -12.58 -4.10 -2.38
N VAL A 44 -13.33 -3.67 -3.41
CA VAL A 44 -14.28 -4.52 -4.14
C VAL A 44 -13.55 -5.62 -4.90
N ASP A 45 -12.49 -5.25 -5.64
CA ASP A 45 -11.73 -6.20 -6.43
C ASP A 45 -11.01 -7.22 -5.55
N GLN A 46 -10.45 -6.77 -4.43
CA GLN A 46 -9.71 -7.62 -3.47
C GLN A 46 -10.61 -8.37 -2.48
N ARG A 47 -11.92 -8.10 -2.50
CA ARG A 47 -12.90 -8.63 -1.52
C ARG A 47 -12.43 -8.45 -0.07
N SER A 48 -11.92 -7.26 0.22
CA SER A 48 -11.29 -6.94 1.49
C SER A 48 -11.57 -5.50 1.85
N SER A 49 -11.86 -5.26 3.13
CA SER A 49 -11.99 -3.89 3.65
C SER A 49 -10.65 -3.14 3.77
N LEU A 50 -9.54 -3.82 3.45
CA LEU A 50 -8.15 -3.35 3.60
C LEU A 50 -7.90 -2.70 4.98
N PRO A 51 -8.25 -3.40 6.07
CA PRO A 51 -8.45 -2.78 7.38
C PRO A 51 -7.18 -2.11 7.92
N ILE A 52 -7.33 -0.87 8.38
CA ILE A 52 -6.27 -0.07 9.01
C ILE A 52 -6.45 -0.10 10.52
N GLY A 53 -5.34 -0.15 11.26
CA GLY A 53 -5.33 -0.09 12.72
C GLY A 53 -4.56 -1.26 13.31
N GLY A 54 -4.86 -1.58 14.55
CA GLY A 54 -4.19 -2.65 15.29
C GLY A 54 -4.59 -2.65 16.76
N ARG A 55 -3.71 -3.19 17.60
CA ARG A 55 -3.89 -3.22 19.04
C ARG A 55 -2.70 -2.61 19.77
N MET A 56 -2.93 -2.13 20.99
CA MET A 56 -1.88 -1.62 21.86
C MET A 56 -2.21 -1.83 23.33
N ALA A 57 -1.14 -1.99 24.13
CA ALA A 57 -1.25 -1.98 25.58
C ALA A 57 -1.67 -0.59 26.08
N LEU A 58 -2.58 -0.57 27.04
CA LEU A 58 -3.04 0.65 27.69
C LEU A 58 -2.22 0.95 28.95
N PRO A 59 -2.05 2.24 29.32
CA PRO A 59 -1.44 2.59 30.59
C PRO A 59 -2.15 1.95 31.78
N ALA A 60 -1.40 1.57 32.82
CA ALA A 60 -1.96 1.01 34.04
C ALA A 60 -2.98 1.97 34.68
N GLY A 61 -4.13 1.42 35.08
CA GLY A 61 -5.22 2.19 35.69
C GLY A 61 -6.21 2.84 34.72
N THR A 62 -6.07 2.59 33.40
CA THR A 62 -7.06 3.07 32.41
C THR A 62 -8.43 2.46 32.68
N ALA A 63 -9.47 3.29 32.75
CA ALA A 63 -10.84 2.82 32.91
C ALA A 63 -11.49 2.55 31.54
N VAL A 64 -12.45 1.61 31.50
CA VAL A 64 -13.26 1.34 30.28
C VAL A 64 -13.97 2.61 29.80
N THR A 65 -14.39 3.47 30.74
CA THR A 65 -15.02 4.76 30.41
C THR A 65 -14.08 5.72 29.67
N ASP A 66 -12.77 5.67 29.94
CA ASP A 66 -11.79 6.51 29.24
C ASP A 66 -11.69 6.06 27.78
N VAL A 67 -11.73 4.75 27.54
CA VAL A 67 -11.75 4.16 26.20
C VAL A 67 -13.06 4.45 25.47
N ALA A 68 -14.18 4.48 26.19
CA ALA A 68 -15.46 4.89 25.61
C ALA A 68 -15.47 6.36 25.18
N GLU A 69 -14.85 7.25 25.97
CA GLU A 69 -14.68 8.66 25.61
C GLU A 69 -13.69 8.86 24.45
N GLU A 70 -12.68 8.00 24.32
CA GLU A 70 -11.82 7.94 23.12
C GLU A 70 -12.63 7.63 21.87
N LEU A 71 -13.47 6.58 21.90
CA LEU A 71 -14.34 6.24 20.77
C LEU A 71 -15.31 7.39 20.46
N ARG A 72 -15.88 8.03 21.49
CA ARG A 72 -16.74 9.21 21.33
C ARG A 72 -15.99 10.34 20.62
N TYR A 73 -14.76 10.62 21.04
CA TYR A 73 -13.92 11.66 20.46
C TYR A 73 -13.64 11.39 18.98
N LEU A 74 -13.19 10.17 18.63
CA LEU A 74 -12.95 9.75 17.25
C LEU A 74 -14.19 9.98 16.38
N MET A 75 -15.34 9.47 16.82
CA MET A 75 -16.60 9.57 16.08
C MET A 75 -17.13 11.00 15.98
N SER A 76 -16.86 11.86 16.97
CA SER A 76 -17.34 13.25 16.98
C SER A 76 -16.45 14.20 16.19
N ARG A 77 -15.13 13.98 16.25
CA ARG A 77 -14.12 14.89 15.68
C ARG A 77 -13.86 14.66 14.20
N PHE A 78 -13.96 13.44 13.71
CA PHE A 78 -13.59 13.10 12.32
C PHE A 78 -14.83 12.76 11.47
N PRO A 79 -15.23 13.61 10.52
CA PRO A 79 -16.38 13.34 9.64
C PRO A 79 -16.31 12.01 8.90
N SER A 80 -15.14 11.60 8.46
CA SER A 80 -14.92 10.32 7.80
C SER A 80 -15.35 9.12 8.67
N MET A 81 -15.24 9.20 10.00
CA MET A 81 -15.56 8.08 10.91
C MET A 81 -17.05 7.86 11.14
N ARG A 82 -17.87 8.83 10.74
CA ARG A 82 -19.33 8.85 10.85
C ARG A 82 -19.98 8.94 9.46
N THR A 83 -19.28 8.39 8.48
CA THR A 83 -19.72 8.29 7.09
C THR A 83 -20.08 6.84 6.76
N LEU A 84 -21.26 6.62 6.19
CA LEU A 84 -21.70 5.35 5.62
C LEU A 84 -21.79 5.47 4.10
N LEU A 85 -21.91 4.33 3.41
CA LEU A 85 -22.24 4.30 1.99
C LEU A 85 -23.74 4.12 1.77
N ARG A 86 -24.26 4.81 0.76
CA ARG A 86 -25.60 4.58 0.20
C ARG A 86 -25.45 4.03 -1.21
N PHE A 87 -26.21 3.00 -1.52
CA PHE A 87 -26.22 2.36 -2.83
C PHE A 87 -27.56 2.63 -3.51
N ASP A 88 -27.53 3.01 -4.80
CA ASP A 88 -28.73 3.08 -5.61
C ASP A 88 -29.16 1.69 -6.12
N GLU A 89 -30.22 1.63 -6.94
CA GLU A 89 -30.73 0.36 -7.51
C GLU A 89 -29.70 -0.37 -8.39
N ALA A 90 -28.74 0.36 -8.98
CA ALA A 90 -27.67 -0.20 -9.78
C ALA A 90 -26.45 -0.60 -8.94
N GLY A 91 -26.47 -0.37 -7.63
CA GLY A 91 -25.36 -0.61 -6.72
C GLY A 91 -24.32 0.51 -6.74
N TRP A 92 -24.64 1.69 -7.27
CA TRP A 92 -23.72 2.82 -7.31
C TRP A 92 -23.58 3.48 -5.93
N PRO A 93 -22.36 3.58 -5.37
CA PRO A 93 -22.13 4.14 -4.06
C PRO A 93 -22.12 5.68 -4.04
N THR A 94 -22.74 6.24 -3.01
CA THR A 94 -22.60 7.63 -2.55
C THR A 94 -22.22 7.61 -1.07
N GLN A 95 -21.66 8.71 -0.56
CA GLN A 95 -21.33 8.85 0.86
C GLN A 95 -22.46 9.58 1.60
N GLU A 96 -22.78 9.12 2.81
CA GLU A 96 -23.66 9.80 3.75
C GLU A 96 -22.91 10.10 5.05
N LEU A 97 -22.76 11.39 5.34
CA LEU A 97 -22.25 11.89 6.61
C LEU A 97 -23.39 12.10 7.60
N PHE A 98 -23.29 11.48 8.78
CA PHE A 98 -24.26 11.64 9.85
C PHE A 98 -23.81 12.72 10.84
N GLY A 99 -24.72 13.60 11.29
CA GLY A 99 -24.40 14.60 12.32
C GLY A 99 -24.32 14.04 13.75
N SER A 100 -24.94 12.88 13.98
CA SER A 100 -24.98 12.22 15.29
C SER A 100 -25.33 10.75 15.13
N GLY A 101 -25.02 9.94 16.14
CA GLY A 101 -25.37 8.52 16.14
C GLY A 101 -24.99 7.83 17.44
N SER A 102 -25.08 6.51 17.41
CA SER A 102 -24.58 5.63 18.48
C SER A 102 -23.69 4.57 17.85
N THR A 103 -22.56 4.29 18.47
CA THR A 103 -21.71 3.12 18.21
C THR A 103 -21.61 2.29 19.49
N ALA A 104 -20.90 1.17 19.45
CA ALA A 104 -20.66 0.32 20.60
C ALA A 104 -19.15 0.08 20.80
N LEU A 105 -18.66 0.26 22.02
CA LEU A 105 -17.37 -0.26 22.45
C LEU A 105 -17.58 -1.70 22.91
N GLU A 106 -16.93 -2.66 22.26
CA GLU A 106 -16.96 -4.06 22.71
C GLU A 106 -15.98 -4.26 23.88
N VAL A 107 -16.45 -4.84 24.97
CA VAL A 107 -15.64 -5.13 26.16
C VAL A 107 -15.44 -6.63 26.28
N TYR A 108 -14.19 -7.05 26.35
CA TYR A 108 -13.78 -8.44 26.46
C TYR A 108 -13.12 -8.67 27.81
N ASP A 109 -13.58 -9.67 28.58
CA ASP A 109 -12.91 -10.09 29.82
C ASP A 109 -11.83 -11.12 29.47
N ALA A 110 -10.59 -10.87 29.89
CA ALA A 110 -9.50 -11.81 29.66
C ALA A 110 -9.60 -13.10 30.50
N GLY A 111 -10.55 -13.26 31.44
CA GLY A 111 -10.64 -14.41 32.36
C GLY A 111 -9.32 -14.82 33.05
N ASP A 112 -8.77 -15.97 32.70
CA ASP A 112 -7.41 -16.41 33.12
C ASP A 112 -6.40 -16.38 31.95
N ALA A 113 -6.83 -15.97 30.76
CA ALA A 113 -6.00 -15.88 29.56
C ALA A 113 -5.11 -14.63 29.56
N ASP A 114 -4.09 -14.64 28.71
CA ASP A 114 -3.28 -13.45 28.43
C ASP A 114 -4.13 -12.40 27.70
N PRO A 115 -4.25 -11.16 28.23
CA PRO A 115 -4.96 -10.09 27.55
C PRO A 115 -4.47 -9.79 26.12
N ASP A 116 -3.16 -9.94 25.81
CA ASP A 116 -2.69 -9.71 24.44
C ASP A 116 -3.17 -10.80 23.47
N GLU A 117 -3.27 -12.06 23.91
CA GLU A 117 -3.82 -13.14 23.09
C GLU A 117 -5.30 -12.90 22.79
N VAL A 118 -6.08 -12.45 23.78
CA VAL A 118 -7.48 -12.07 23.59
C VAL A 118 -7.58 -10.88 22.62
N ALA A 119 -6.76 -9.85 22.79
CA ALA A 119 -6.75 -8.69 21.91
C ALA A 119 -6.36 -9.07 20.47
N SER A 120 -5.40 -9.97 20.30
CA SER A 120 -4.97 -10.51 19.01
C SER A 120 -6.12 -11.25 18.30
N ALA A 121 -6.86 -12.10 19.03
CA ALA A 121 -8.03 -12.81 18.49
C ALA A 121 -9.16 -11.83 18.06
N VAL A 122 -9.41 -10.79 18.86
CA VAL A 122 -10.38 -9.73 18.52
C VAL A 122 -9.93 -8.95 17.28
N GLU A 123 -8.65 -8.56 17.22
CA GLU A 123 -8.06 -7.89 16.06
C GLU A 123 -8.23 -8.74 14.80
N GLN A 124 -7.92 -10.03 14.86
CA GLN A 124 -8.06 -10.97 13.74
C GLN A 124 -9.52 -11.10 13.30
N ARG A 125 -10.48 -11.16 14.22
CA ARG A 125 -11.91 -11.13 13.88
C ARG A 125 -12.29 -9.84 13.16
N TYR A 126 -11.89 -8.69 13.69
CA TYR A 126 -12.20 -7.40 13.06
C TYR A 126 -11.60 -7.25 11.67
N ARG A 127 -10.44 -7.86 11.40
CA ARG A 127 -9.81 -7.85 10.08
C ARG A 127 -10.43 -8.85 9.09
N SER A 128 -11.02 -9.93 9.57
CA SER A 128 -11.54 -11.02 8.73
C SER A 128 -13.01 -10.89 8.36
N VAL A 129 -13.79 -10.10 9.11
CA VAL A 129 -15.20 -9.83 8.81
C VAL A 129 -15.31 -8.56 7.99
N ASP A 130 -15.99 -8.58 6.86
CA ASP A 130 -16.23 -7.37 6.07
C ASP A 130 -17.11 -6.37 6.82
N PHE A 131 -16.94 -5.08 6.49
CA PHE A 131 -17.82 -4.04 7.01
C PHE A 131 -19.16 -4.04 6.27
N ALA A 132 -20.26 -3.93 7.00
CA ALA A 132 -21.56 -3.67 6.41
C ALA A 132 -21.68 -2.17 6.08
N TYR A 133 -21.02 -1.71 5.01
CA TYR A 133 -20.81 -0.28 4.67
C TYR A 133 -22.06 0.62 4.70
N ALA A 134 -23.26 0.05 4.51
CA ALA A 134 -24.52 0.80 4.54
C ALA A 134 -25.13 0.97 5.94
N THR A 135 -24.70 0.18 6.94
CA THR A 135 -25.36 0.09 8.25
C THR A 135 -24.39 0.04 9.43
N GLU A 136 -23.11 -0.24 9.19
CA GLU A 136 -22.07 -0.37 10.19
C GLU A 136 -21.07 0.79 10.07
N TRP A 137 -20.76 1.44 11.20
CA TRP A 137 -19.75 2.49 11.22
C TRP A 137 -18.38 1.95 10.75
N PRO A 138 -17.59 2.76 10.04
CA PRO A 138 -16.30 2.35 9.47
C PRO A 138 -15.19 2.22 10.53
N VAL A 139 -15.54 2.11 11.81
CA VAL A 139 -14.66 2.02 12.97
C VAL A 139 -15.17 0.94 13.92
N ARG A 140 -14.34 -0.07 14.17
CA ARG A 140 -14.53 -1.10 15.19
C ARG A 140 -13.54 -0.85 16.31
N MET A 141 -14.01 -0.84 17.55
CA MET A 141 -13.16 -0.61 18.70
C MET A 141 -13.56 -1.51 19.85
N ALA A 142 -12.56 -2.12 20.47
CA ALA A 142 -12.72 -3.03 21.60
C ALA A 142 -11.69 -2.75 22.68
N VAL A 143 -12.03 -3.13 23.90
CA VAL A 143 -11.13 -3.11 25.04
C VAL A 143 -11.11 -4.47 25.71
N VAL A 144 -9.91 -4.96 26.04
CA VAL A 144 -9.75 -6.14 26.89
C VAL A 144 -9.51 -5.67 28.32
N VAL A 145 -10.24 -6.28 29.26
CA VAL A 145 -10.19 -5.95 30.67
C VAL A 145 -9.60 -7.08 31.52
N ARG A 146 -8.86 -6.69 32.55
CA ARG A 146 -8.37 -7.55 33.64
C ARG A 146 -8.73 -6.91 34.96
N ASP A 147 -9.44 -7.64 35.82
CA ASP A 147 -9.85 -7.18 37.16
C ASP A 147 -10.59 -5.82 37.13
N GLY A 148 -11.41 -5.61 36.08
CA GLY A 148 -12.19 -4.39 35.87
C GLY A 148 -11.42 -3.20 35.27
N LEU A 149 -10.13 -3.34 34.96
CA LEU A 149 -9.31 -2.30 34.31
C LEU A 149 -9.03 -2.62 32.85
N ALA A 150 -9.03 -1.59 32.01
CA ALA A 150 -8.69 -1.70 30.60
C ALA A 150 -7.16 -1.88 30.44
N VAL A 151 -6.76 -2.95 29.74
CA VAL A 151 -5.34 -3.32 29.59
C VAL A 151 -4.89 -3.39 28.14
N GLN A 152 -5.78 -3.69 27.20
CA GLN A 152 -5.50 -3.69 25.76
C GLN A 152 -6.62 -2.94 25.02
N LEU A 153 -6.24 -2.15 24.03
CA LEU A 153 -7.14 -1.52 23.07
C LEU A 153 -6.97 -2.20 21.71
N VAL A 154 -8.07 -2.51 21.04
CA VAL A 154 -8.10 -2.91 19.63
C VAL A 154 -8.90 -1.86 18.86
N SER A 155 -8.34 -1.32 17.78
CA SER A 155 -9.03 -0.38 16.89
C SER A 155 -8.74 -0.73 15.45
N ILE A 156 -9.81 -0.99 14.68
CA ILE A 156 -9.75 -1.35 13.27
C ILE A 156 -10.76 -0.53 12.50
N MET A 157 -10.32 0.04 11.38
CA MET A 157 -11.07 0.98 10.57
C MET A 157 -11.10 0.50 9.13
N SER A 158 -12.19 0.77 8.42
CA SER A 158 -12.24 0.54 6.98
C SER A 158 -11.24 1.45 6.28
N HIS A 159 -10.51 0.93 5.28
CA HIS A 159 -9.63 1.78 4.48
C HIS A 159 -10.41 2.87 3.73
N LEU A 160 -11.73 2.74 3.58
CA LEU A 160 -12.58 3.73 2.92
C LEU A 160 -12.48 5.15 3.54
N VAL A 161 -12.17 5.25 4.83
CA VAL A 161 -12.32 6.50 5.58
C VAL A 161 -11.01 7.19 5.95
N THR A 162 -9.88 6.48 5.87
CA THR A 162 -8.56 7.07 6.11
C THR A 162 -7.47 6.33 5.36
N ASP A 163 -6.44 7.06 4.92
CA ASP A 163 -5.17 6.48 4.48
C ASP A 163 -4.14 6.47 5.60
N ALA A 164 -2.96 5.89 5.36
CA ALA A 164 -1.88 5.79 6.36
C ALA A 164 -1.51 7.16 6.96
N ILE A 165 -1.36 8.20 6.13
CA ILE A 165 -1.05 9.55 6.61
C ILE A 165 -2.22 10.17 7.38
N GLY A 166 -3.46 9.94 6.93
CA GLY A 166 -4.66 10.29 7.69
C GLY A 166 -4.69 9.62 9.07
N GLY A 167 -4.29 8.36 9.15
CA GLY A 167 -4.13 7.62 10.39
C GLY A 167 -3.08 8.23 11.31
N THR A 168 -1.92 8.64 10.79
CA THR A 168 -0.90 9.35 11.58
C THR A 168 -1.41 10.69 12.12
N ILE A 169 -2.15 11.46 11.31
CA ILE A 169 -2.77 12.73 11.74
C ILE A 169 -3.80 12.45 12.84
N MET A 170 -4.65 11.44 12.65
CA MET A 170 -5.65 11.03 13.63
C MET A 170 -5.01 10.66 14.97
N LEU A 171 -3.97 9.82 14.96
CA LEU A 171 -3.26 9.40 16.17
C LEU A 171 -2.64 10.60 16.91
N ARG A 172 -2.04 11.55 16.18
CA ARG A 172 -1.52 12.79 16.77
C ARG A 172 -2.64 13.60 17.43
N GLU A 173 -3.73 13.85 16.72
CA GLU A 173 -4.84 14.66 17.24
C GLU A 173 -5.58 13.98 18.42
N VAL A 174 -5.60 12.65 18.45
CA VAL A 174 -6.08 11.86 19.60
C VAL A 174 -5.18 12.07 20.82
N GLN A 175 -3.86 11.92 20.65
CA GLN A 175 -2.90 12.14 21.73
C GLN A 175 -2.95 13.57 22.28
N GLU A 176 -3.11 14.56 21.41
CA GLU A 176 -3.22 15.98 21.76
C GLU A 176 -4.60 16.38 22.32
N ARG A 177 -5.62 15.51 22.18
CA ARG A 177 -7.03 15.84 22.47
C ARG A 177 -7.47 17.14 21.80
N SER A 178 -7.15 17.28 20.51
CA SER A 178 -7.41 18.50 19.75
C SER A 178 -8.89 18.87 19.72
N THR A 179 -9.20 20.07 20.20
CA THR A 179 -10.55 20.66 20.14
C THR A 179 -10.65 21.78 19.10
N ALA A 180 -9.54 22.11 18.44
CA ALA A 180 -9.54 23.07 17.35
C ALA A 180 -10.43 22.56 16.20
N PRO A 181 -11.13 23.47 15.49
CA PRO A 181 -11.92 23.09 14.33
C PRO A 181 -11.09 22.28 13.34
N VAL A 182 -11.71 21.25 12.75
CA VAL A 182 -11.08 20.50 11.66
C VAL A 182 -10.83 21.47 10.52
N THR A 183 -9.61 21.47 9.98
CA THR A 183 -9.24 22.32 8.84
C THR A 183 -9.01 21.47 7.59
N GLY A 184 -9.18 22.08 6.42
CA GLY A 184 -9.08 21.38 5.14
C GLY A 184 -10.38 20.68 4.73
N LEU A 185 -10.42 20.24 3.46
CA LEU A 185 -11.61 19.67 2.83
C LEU A 185 -11.93 18.28 3.39
N GLN A 186 -13.00 18.20 4.17
CA GLN A 186 -13.60 16.95 4.65
C GLN A 186 -14.29 16.22 3.49
N PRO A 187 -14.70 14.93 3.64
CA PRO A 187 -15.11 14.11 2.50
C PRO A 187 -16.20 14.70 1.59
N LEU A 188 -17.24 15.33 2.16
CA LEU A 188 -18.29 16.02 1.38
C LEU A 188 -17.77 17.30 0.70
N GLU A 189 -16.88 18.05 1.35
CA GLU A 189 -16.29 19.27 0.79
C GLU A 189 -15.32 18.93 -0.34
N GLN A 190 -14.60 17.81 -0.24
CA GLN A 190 -13.79 17.27 -1.33
C GLN A 190 -14.68 16.96 -2.54
N ALA A 191 -15.80 16.25 -2.35
CA ALA A 191 -16.74 15.95 -3.44
C ALA A 191 -17.28 17.23 -4.09
N GLY A 192 -17.67 18.23 -3.28
CA GLY A 192 -18.08 19.55 -3.75
C GLY A 192 -17.01 20.26 -4.59
N TRP A 193 -15.75 20.29 -4.11
CA TRP A 193 -14.64 20.87 -4.87
C TRP A 193 -14.33 20.09 -6.16
N GLN A 194 -14.39 18.77 -6.11
CA GLN A 194 -14.10 17.88 -7.24
C GLN A 194 -15.09 18.09 -8.39
N ARG A 195 -16.37 18.39 -8.09
CA ARG A 195 -17.38 18.77 -9.10
C ARG A 195 -17.30 20.23 -9.55
N SER A 196 -16.58 21.08 -8.83
CA SER A 196 -16.40 22.48 -9.22
C SER A 196 -15.62 22.61 -10.55
N PRO A 197 -15.71 23.76 -11.24
CA PRO A 197 -14.88 24.01 -12.43
C PRO A 197 -13.37 23.86 -12.18
N ALA A 198 -12.89 24.12 -10.95
CA ALA A 198 -11.48 23.95 -10.61
C ALA A 198 -11.10 22.46 -10.52
N GLY A 199 -11.93 21.66 -9.86
CA GLY A 199 -11.78 20.20 -9.80
C GLY A 199 -11.81 19.56 -11.18
N GLN A 200 -12.81 19.90 -12.01
CA GLN A 200 -12.90 19.37 -13.38
C GLN A 200 -11.68 19.74 -14.23
N ARG A 201 -11.16 20.98 -14.12
CA ARG A 201 -9.90 21.35 -14.81
C ARG A 201 -8.69 20.55 -14.35
N GLN A 202 -8.61 20.20 -13.06
CA GLN A 202 -7.55 19.33 -12.54
C GLN A 202 -7.69 17.92 -13.11
N ASN A 203 -8.89 17.36 -13.08
CA ASN A 203 -9.19 16.05 -13.65
C ASN A 203 -8.82 15.98 -15.14
N ASP A 204 -9.26 16.95 -15.95
CA ASP A 204 -8.98 16.96 -17.39
C ASP A 204 -7.47 17.05 -17.69
N LYS A 205 -6.71 17.77 -16.87
CA LYS A 205 -5.24 17.83 -16.99
C LYS A 205 -4.61 16.48 -16.66
N ALA A 206 -5.08 15.81 -15.60
CA ALA A 206 -4.63 14.47 -15.25
C ALA A 206 -4.96 13.46 -16.36
N LEU A 207 -6.21 13.42 -16.85
CA LEU A 207 -6.63 12.49 -17.91
C LEU A 207 -5.85 12.72 -19.22
N ARG A 208 -5.52 13.96 -19.60
CA ARG A 208 -4.63 14.20 -20.77
C ARG A 208 -3.20 13.71 -20.55
N HIS A 209 -2.69 13.74 -19.33
CA HIS A 209 -1.38 13.18 -19.02
C HIS A 209 -1.43 11.65 -19.11
N TRP A 210 -2.45 11.03 -18.49
CA TRP A 210 -2.72 9.60 -18.58
C TRP A 210 -2.90 9.12 -20.01
N GLU A 211 -3.69 9.81 -20.83
CA GLU A 211 -3.93 9.41 -22.22
C GLU A 211 -2.63 9.40 -23.04
N ARG A 212 -1.75 10.40 -22.84
CA ARG A 212 -0.43 10.42 -23.48
C ARG A 212 0.42 9.23 -23.05
N ALA A 213 0.44 8.88 -21.78
CA ALA A 213 1.15 7.72 -21.27
C ALA A 213 0.57 6.41 -21.82
N LEU A 214 -0.74 6.21 -21.73
CA LEU A 214 -1.42 4.99 -22.21
C LEU A 214 -1.19 4.72 -23.70
N ARG A 215 -0.99 5.77 -24.51
CA ARG A 215 -0.67 5.64 -25.94
C ARG A 215 0.77 5.23 -26.24
N THR A 216 1.70 5.37 -25.29
CA THR A 216 3.11 4.97 -25.47
C THR A 216 3.43 3.60 -24.87
N ILE A 217 2.55 3.08 -24.01
CA ILE A 217 2.80 1.85 -23.26
C ILE A 217 2.55 0.61 -24.14
N PRO A 218 3.50 -0.34 -24.29
CA PRO A 218 3.23 -1.60 -24.97
C PRO A 218 2.12 -2.38 -24.26
N ALA A 219 1.18 -3.00 -24.98
CA ALA A 219 0.10 -3.75 -24.33
C ALA A 219 0.60 -5.06 -23.67
N ARG A 220 1.65 -5.67 -24.24
CA ARG A 220 2.30 -6.86 -23.69
C ARG A 220 3.63 -6.45 -23.06
N ARG A 221 3.60 -6.15 -21.76
CA ARG A 221 4.79 -5.70 -21.02
C ARG A 221 5.54 -6.84 -20.35
N PHE A 222 4.82 -7.90 -19.99
CA PHE A 222 5.34 -9.01 -19.20
C PHE A 222 5.56 -10.24 -20.08
N PRO A 223 6.64 -11.01 -19.83
CA PRO A 223 6.76 -12.34 -20.42
C PRO A 223 5.61 -13.24 -19.92
N PRO A 224 5.23 -14.29 -20.65
CA PRO A 224 4.33 -15.31 -20.11
C PRO A 224 4.95 -15.90 -18.85
N SER A 225 4.22 -15.88 -17.74
CA SER A 225 4.67 -16.54 -16.52
C SER A 225 4.75 -18.06 -16.71
N VAL A 226 5.82 -18.64 -16.17
CA VAL A 226 6.04 -20.09 -16.10
C VAL A 226 5.26 -20.74 -14.96
N ASP A 227 4.80 -19.94 -14.00
CA ASP A 227 3.98 -20.36 -12.86
C ASP A 227 2.51 -20.11 -13.19
N GLN A 228 1.75 -21.17 -13.46
CA GLN A 228 0.30 -21.09 -13.71
C GLN A 228 -0.53 -21.77 -12.62
N GLY A 229 0.06 -21.91 -11.42
CA GLY A 229 -0.60 -22.52 -10.27
C GLY A 229 -1.85 -21.76 -9.81
N ILE A 230 -2.67 -22.46 -9.02
CA ILE A 230 -3.76 -21.89 -8.22
C ILE A 230 -3.45 -22.27 -6.76
N PRO A 231 -3.51 -21.33 -5.80
CA PRO A 231 -3.92 -19.93 -5.92
C PRO A 231 -2.95 -19.05 -6.72
N ARG A 232 -3.47 -18.03 -7.41
CA ARG A 232 -2.70 -17.19 -8.33
C ARG A 232 -1.98 -16.01 -7.68
N HIS A 233 -2.41 -15.58 -6.50
CA HIS A 233 -1.81 -14.44 -5.83
C HIS A 233 -0.99 -14.91 -4.66
N ARG A 234 0.20 -14.33 -4.53
CA ARG A 234 1.13 -14.66 -3.45
C ARG A 234 1.64 -13.39 -2.82
N VAL A 235 1.73 -13.40 -1.50
CA VAL A 235 2.31 -12.30 -0.71
C VAL A 235 3.59 -12.79 -0.07
N GLY A 236 4.69 -12.13 -0.42
CA GLY A 236 6.02 -12.34 0.12
C GLY A 236 6.47 -11.14 0.94
N LEU A 237 7.25 -11.41 1.99
CA LEU A 237 7.91 -10.40 2.79
C LEU A 237 9.41 -10.55 2.61
N PHE A 238 10.07 -9.45 2.28
CA PHE A 238 11.52 -9.36 2.22
C PHE A 238 12.02 -8.35 3.24
N GLU A 239 12.66 -8.85 4.29
CA GLU A 239 13.23 -8.04 5.37
C GLU A 239 14.71 -7.78 5.02
N SER A 240 15.00 -6.56 4.52
CA SER A 240 16.34 -6.19 4.08
C SER A 240 17.03 -5.26 5.06
N ARG A 241 18.08 -5.76 5.71
CA ARG A 241 18.97 -4.95 6.55
C ARG A 241 19.92 -4.12 5.70
N ALA A 242 20.28 -4.58 4.51
CA ALA A 242 21.19 -3.83 3.65
C ALA A 242 20.52 -2.60 3.02
N LEU A 243 19.24 -2.68 2.61
CA LEU A 243 18.49 -1.53 2.09
C LEU A 243 18.43 -0.39 3.10
N ARG A 244 18.27 -0.72 4.40
CA ARG A 244 18.26 0.26 5.50
C ARG A 244 19.53 1.12 5.55
N LEU A 245 20.67 0.55 5.17
CA LEU A 245 21.98 1.21 5.16
C LEU A 245 22.31 1.85 3.80
N ALA A 246 22.01 1.15 2.70
CA ALA A 246 22.40 1.53 1.35
C ALA A 246 21.59 2.69 0.78
N VAL A 247 20.27 2.69 0.98
CA VAL A 247 19.37 3.72 0.40
C VAL A 247 19.71 5.14 0.87
N PRO A 248 19.95 5.40 2.18
CA PRO A 248 20.37 6.72 2.65
C PRO A 248 21.67 7.23 2.00
N LEU A 249 22.61 6.35 1.66
CA LEU A 249 23.87 6.73 1.00
C LEU A 249 23.63 7.22 -0.44
N ILE A 250 22.72 6.56 -1.16
CA ILE A 250 22.32 6.98 -2.52
C ILE A 250 21.54 8.29 -2.46
N VAL A 251 20.63 8.43 -1.49
CA VAL A 251 19.89 9.67 -1.21
C VAL A 251 20.84 10.84 -0.96
N GLU A 252 21.81 10.68 -0.06
CA GLU A 252 22.81 11.71 0.27
C GLU A 252 23.63 12.11 -0.95
N ARG A 253 24.11 11.13 -1.73
CA ARG A 253 24.92 11.37 -2.94
C ARG A 253 24.15 12.07 -4.05
N THR A 254 22.91 11.64 -4.31
CA THR A 254 22.12 12.10 -5.46
C THR A 254 21.26 13.33 -5.14
N GLY A 255 21.13 13.70 -3.87
CA GLY A 255 20.38 14.88 -3.43
C GLY A 255 18.87 14.77 -3.67
N THR A 256 18.32 13.56 -3.57
CA THR A 256 16.90 13.24 -3.80
C THR A 256 16.29 12.51 -2.60
N ASP A 257 15.00 12.19 -2.65
CA ASP A 257 14.29 11.49 -1.57
C ASP A 257 14.32 9.96 -1.70
N THR A 258 14.16 9.26 -0.57
CA THR A 258 14.09 7.78 -0.47
C THR A 258 13.11 7.18 -1.47
N GLN A 259 11.92 7.76 -1.60
CA GLN A 259 10.89 7.32 -2.56
C GLN A 259 11.41 7.26 -4.00
N ILE A 260 12.20 8.26 -4.42
CA ILE A 260 12.74 8.32 -5.77
C ILE A 260 13.79 7.24 -5.98
N VAL A 261 14.65 7.01 -4.98
CA VAL A 261 15.68 5.96 -5.02
C VAL A 261 15.03 4.57 -5.07
N LEU A 262 14.08 4.28 -4.16
CA LEU A 262 13.37 3.00 -4.14
C LEU A 262 12.59 2.75 -5.43
N GLN A 263 11.93 3.78 -5.98
CA GLN A 263 11.23 3.66 -7.26
C GLN A 263 12.20 3.37 -8.42
N ALA A 264 13.36 4.01 -8.45
CA ALA A 264 14.37 3.78 -9.47
C ALA A 264 14.93 2.35 -9.38
N LEU A 265 15.30 1.90 -8.18
CA LEU A 265 15.80 0.53 -7.93
C LEU A 265 14.76 -0.52 -8.35
N TYR A 266 13.50 -0.32 -7.94
CA TYR A 266 12.39 -1.19 -8.32
C TYR A 266 12.18 -1.22 -9.84
N ALA A 267 12.23 -0.08 -10.51
CA ALA A 267 12.07 -0.02 -11.96
C ALA A 267 13.21 -0.72 -12.72
N ILE A 268 14.46 -0.62 -12.23
CA ILE A 268 15.59 -1.37 -12.79
C ILE A 268 15.41 -2.87 -12.55
N ALA A 269 15.00 -3.27 -11.35
CA ALA A 269 14.74 -4.67 -11.02
C ALA A 269 13.63 -5.29 -11.91
N LEU A 270 12.54 -4.54 -12.17
CA LEU A 270 11.51 -4.94 -13.13
C LEU A 270 12.09 -5.20 -14.53
N ARG A 271 13.00 -4.35 -15.03
CA ARG A 271 13.67 -4.57 -16.32
C ARG A 271 14.54 -5.84 -16.30
N ARG A 272 15.19 -6.14 -15.17
CA ARG A 272 16.02 -7.35 -15.01
C ARG A 272 15.21 -8.64 -15.03
N ILE A 273 13.94 -8.61 -14.62
CA ILE A 273 13.00 -9.74 -14.78
C ILE A 273 12.19 -9.65 -16.09
N ASN A 274 12.80 -9.08 -17.14
CA ASN A 274 12.29 -9.04 -18.52
C ASN A 274 10.99 -8.24 -18.73
N VAL A 275 10.68 -7.25 -17.90
CA VAL A 275 9.63 -6.27 -18.25
C VAL A 275 10.08 -5.44 -19.45
N THR A 276 9.28 -5.45 -20.51
CA THR A 276 9.61 -4.85 -21.82
C THR A 276 9.07 -3.43 -21.99
N GLY A 277 9.79 -2.64 -22.80
CA GLY A 277 9.42 -1.25 -23.11
C GLY A 277 9.79 -0.27 -21.99
N PRO A 278 9.24 0.97 -22.01
CA PRO A 278 9.38 1.83 -20.85
C PRO A 278 8.74 1.16 -19.64
N VAL A 279 9.44 1.18 -18.50
CA VAL A 279 8.95 0.61 -17.25
C VAL A 279 7.85 1.53 -16.72
N VAL A 280 6.66 0.98 -16.53
CA VAL A 280 5.50 1.71 -16.00
C VAL A 280 5.26 1.27 -14.56
N VAL A 281 5.36 2.22 -13.65
CA VAL A 281 5.06 2.05 -12.22
C VAL A 281 3.99 3.05 -11.82
N ARG A 282 3.03 2.61 -11.02
CA ARG A 282 2.01 3.45 -10.40
C ARG A 282 2.34 3.72 -8.93
N PRO A 283 3.09 4.79 -8.61
CA PRO A 283 3.33 5.14 -7.22
C PRO A 283 2.05 5.65 -6.57
N VAL A 284 1.77 5.20 -5.35
CA VAL A 284 0.69 5.73 -4.49
C VAL A 284 1.11 7.12 -4.01
N VAL A 285 0.35 8.14 -4.38
CA VAL A 285 0.64 9.55 -4.08
C VAL A 285 -0.36 10.04 -3.04
N ASN A 286 0.12 10.48 -1.88
CA ASN A 286 -0.72 10.96 -0.77
C ASN A 286 -1.54 12.22 -1.11
N ASN A 287 -1.13 13.00 -2.12
CA ASN A 287 -1.76 14.25 -2.57
C ASN A 287 -1.83 15.40 -1.54
N ARG A 288 -1.20 15.26 -0.37
CA ARG A 288 -1.21 16.19 0.78
C ARG A 288 -0.26 17.39 0.66
N PHE A 289 0.47 17.50 -0.45
CA PHE A 289 1.12 18.75 -0.86
C PHE A 289 0.11 19.81 -1.36
N ARG A 290 -1.18 19.45 -1.47
CA ARG A 290 -2.29 20.41 -1.64
C ARG A 290 -2.69 20.92 -0.26
N SER A 291 -2.64 22.24 -0.06
CA SER A 291 -2.88 22.89 1.24
C SER A 291 -4.14 22.39 1.92
N ASP A 292 -5.24 22.30 1.17
CA ASP A 292 -6.56 21.99 1.71
C ASP A 292 -6.74 20.51 2.05
N LEU A 293 -5.75 19.66 1.73
CA LEU A 293 -5.73 18.23 2.04
C LEU A 293 -4.62 17.86 3.03
N SER A 294 -3.75 18.81 3.40
CA SER A 294 -2.54 18.54 4.19
C SER A 294 -2.83 17.92 5.56
N GLY A 295 -3.89 18.37 6.23
CA GLY A 295 -4.25 17.99 7.60
C GLY A 295 -5.49 17.11 7.75
N VAL A 296 -6.06 16.57 6.66
CA VAL A 296 -7.37 15.89 6.74
C VAL A 296 -7.24 14.41 7.11
N VAL A 297 -8.12 13.89 7.97
CA VAL A 297 -8.25 12.45 8.23
C VAL A 297 -9.27 11.88 7.25
N CYS A 298 -8.82 11.59 6.02
CA CYS A 298 -9.63 11.10 4.92
C CYS A 298 -8.83 10.15 4.05
N MET A 299 -9.52 9.42 3.18
CA MET A 299 -8.90 8.82 2.00
C MET A 299 -8.58 9.87 0.95
N VAL A 300 -7.29 10.08 0.69
CA VAL A 300 -6.80 11.09 -0.26
C VAL A 300 -5.80 10.50 -1.26
N ALA A 301 -5.08 9.46 -0.85
CA ALA A 301 -4.09 8.80 -1.68
C ALA A 301 -4.70 8.25 -2.99
N GLN A 302 -3.98 8.41 -4.11
CA GLN A 302 -4.30 7.81 -5.40
C GLN A 302 -3.04 7.37 -6.13
N ALA A 303 -3.14 6.34 -6.96
CA ALA A 303 -1.99 5.82 -7.69
C ALA A 303 -1.77 6.58 -9.01
N GLY A 304 -0.67 7.34 -9.09
CA GLY A 304 -0.27 8.07 -10.29
C GLY A 304 0.26 7.14 -11.40
N ILE A 305 0.75 7.72 -12.50
CA ILE A 305 1.44 6.98 -13.57
C ILE A 305 2.84 7.55 -13.78
N SER A 306 3.85 6.69 -13.63
CA SER A 306 5.25 6.99 -13.92
C SER A 306 5.72 6.09 -15.06
N VAL A 307 6.18 6.69 -16.15
CA VAL A 307 6.69 5.98 -17.34
C VAL A 307 8.17 6.29 -17.47
N LEU A 308 9.01 5.27 -17.28
CA LEU A 308 10.46 5.38 -17.21
C LEU A 308 11.09 4.68 -18.41
N ASP A 309 11.67 5.46 -19.32
CA ASP A 309 12.46 4.92 -20.44
C ASP A 309 13.90 4.65 -19.96
N ILE A 310 14.12 3.44 -19.47
CA ILE A 310 15.40 3.04 -18.85
C ILE A 310 16.31 2.45 -19.94
N GLY A 311 17.25 3.26 -20.40
CA GLY A 311 18.33 2.83 -21.30
C GLY A 311 19.50 2.16 -20.58
N ASP A 312 20.62 2.01 -21.29
CA ASP A 312 21.86 1.49 -20.73
C ASP A 312 22.60 2.61 -20.02
N GLY A 313 22.48 2.66 -18.69
CA GLY A 313 22.96 3.76 -17.86
C GLY A 313 23.53 3.29 -16.53
N THR A 314 23.75 4.24 -15.63
CA THR A 314 24.00 3.95 -14.21
C THR A 314 22.71 4.01 -13.39
N VAL A 315 22.74 3.46 -12.19
CA VAL A 315 21.63 3.57 -11.22
C VAL A 315 21.32 5.04 -10.94
N ASP A 316 22.32 5.89 -10.74
CA ASP A 316 22.16 7.33 -10.47
C ASP A 316 21.47 8.07 -11.63
N GLU A 317 21.73 7.68 -12.89
CA GLU A 317 21.04 8.24 -14.05
C GLU A 317 19.54 7.88 -14.06
N VAL A 318 19.18 6.68 -13.60
CA VAL A 318 17.77 6.28 -13.46
C VAL A 318 17.10 6.96 -12.26
N VAL A 319 17.84 7.19 -11.17
CA VAL A 319 17.39 8.01 -10.05
C VAL A 319 17.05 9.42 -10.53
N GLU A 320 17.92 10.05 -11.32
CA GLU A 320 17.68 11.37 -11.90
C GLU A 320 16.52 11.35 -12.91
N LEU A 321 16.41 10.31 -13.74
CA LEU A 321 15.26 10.12 -14.64
C LEU A 321 13.94 10.07 -13.85
N THR A 322 13.91 9.28 -12.78
CA THR A 322 12.75 9.11 -11.90
C THR A 322 12.39 10.42 -11.21
N ARG A 323 13.40 11.15 -10.70
CA ARG A 323 13.23 12.48 -10.09
C ARG A 323 12.58 13.48 -11.05
N ARG A 324 13.06 13.55 -12.29
CA ARG A 324 12.49 14.46 -13.32
C ARG A 324 11.05 14.12 -13.66
N GLY A 325 10.69 12.83 -13.66
CA GLY A 325 9.32 12.36 -13.92
C GLY A 325 8.36 12.56 -12.73
N ALA A 326 8.87 12.47 -11.50
CA ALA A 326 8.05 12.45 -10.28
C ALA A 326 7.10 13.63 -10.14
N LEU A 327 7.54 14.86 -10.44
CA LEU A 327 6.69 16.05 -10.36
C LEU A 327 5.46 15.94 -11.28
N ALA A 328 5.63 15.43 -12.50
CA ALA A 328 4.52 15.24 -13.43
C ALA A 328 3.57 14.15 -12.91
N THR A 329 4.12 13.03 -12.43
CA THR A 329 3.36 11.94 -11.80
C THR A 329 2.50 12.48 -10.65
N TYR A 330 3.09 13.20 -9.71
CA TYR A 330 2.40 13.68 -8.51
C TYR A 330 1.34 14.72 -8.84
N LYS A 331 1.65 15.67 -9.72
CA LYS A 331 0.71 16.69 -10.18
C LYS A 331 -0.54 16.10 -10.81
N HIS A 332 -0.40 14.96 -11.48
CA HIS A 332 -1.47 14.28 -12.23
C HIS A 332 -2.03 13.05 -11.51
N ALA A 333 -1.58 12.74 -10.29
CA ALA A 333 -2.12 11.67 -9.44
C ALA A 333 -3.34 12.10 -8.61
N TYR A 334 -4.14 13.05 -9.11
CA TYR A 334 -5.41 13.46 -8.48
C TYR A 334 -6.46 13.68 -9.57
N PHE A 335 -7.37 12.71 -9.68
CA PHE A 335 -8.30 12.53 -10.79
C PHE A 335 -9.50 11.70 -10.35
N HIS A 336 -10.57 11.71 -11.15
CA HIS A 336 -11.73 10.85 -10.93
C HIS A 336 -11.45 9.41 -11.41
N PRO A 337 -11.47 8.39 -10.53
CA PRO A 337 -11.11 7.01 -10.90
C PRO A 337 -11.99 6.41 -12.01
N GLU A 338 -13.31 6.58 -11.94
CA GLU A 338 -14.22 6.13 -13.01
C GLU A 338 -13.86 6.70 -14.39
N LYS A 339 -13.58 8.01 -14.48
CA LYS A 339 -13.17 8.63 -15.75
C LYS A 339 -11.82 8.12 -16.25
N LEU A 340 -10.92 7.70 -15.35
CA LEU A 340 -9.68 7.03 -15.73
C LEU A 340 -9.96 5.61 -16.27
N ASN A 341 -10.86 4.86 -15.64
CA ASN A 341 -11.27 3.53 -16.12
C ASN A 341 -11.89 3.62 -17.52
N GLU A 342 -12.80 4.57 -17.74
CA GLU A 342 -13.36 4.87 -19.07
C GLU A 342 -12.27 5.21 -20.09
N LEU A 343 -11.29 6.04 -19.70
CA LEU A 343 -10.16 6.40 -20.56
C LEU A 343 -9.31 5.18 -20.95
N ILE A 344 -8.97 4.32 -19.99
CA ILE A 344 -8.18 3.10 -20.23
C ILE A 344 -8.94 2.15 -21.16
N ALA A 345 -10.24 1.96 -20.93
CA ALA A 345 -11.09 1.13 -21.77
C ALA A 345 -11.16 1.68 -23.21
N ARG A 346 -11.37 2.99 -23.37
CA ARG A 346 -11.38 3.66 -24.67
C ARG A 346 -10.05 3.51 -25.43
N VAL A 347 -8.92 3.82 -24.78
CA VAL A 347 -7.60 3.72 -25.43
C VAL A 347 -7.28 2.26 -25.79
N SER A 348 -7.65 1.30 -24.95
CA SER A 348 -7.49 -0.13 -25.25
C SER A 348 -8.32 -0.56 -26.46
N ALA A 349 -9.58 -0.10 -26.55
CA ALA A 349 -10.45 -0.40 -27.69
C ALA A 349 -9.92 0.23 -28.99
N GLU A 350 -9.46 1.48 -28.96
CA GLU A 350 -8.85 2.16 -30.11
C GLU A 350 -7.59 1.43 -30.63
N ARG A 351 -6.82 0.81 -29.72
CA ARG A 351 -5.61 0.06 -30.05
C ARG A 351 -5.86 -1.40 -30.43
N GLY A 352 -7.04 -1.94 -30.14
CA GLY A 352 -7.35 -3.36 -30.33
C GLY A 352 -6.64 -4.31 -29.35
N GLU A 353 -6.05 -3.78 -28.28
CA GLU A 353 -5.30 -4.53 -27.27
C GLU A 353 -5.44 -3.88 -25.90
N ARG A 354 -5.55 -4.69 -24.83
CA ARG A 354 -5.67 -4.20 -23.45
C ARG A 354 -4.34 -3.61 -22.99
N VAL A 355 -4.35 -2.33 -22.62
CA VAL A 355 -3.18 -1.69 -21.99
C VAL A 355 -3.19 -2.01 -20.51
N ASP A 356 -2.10 -2.61 -20.02
CA ASP A 356 -1.93 -2.90 -18.60
C ASP A 356 -1.14 -1.79 -17.89
N VAL A 357 -1.62 -1.40 -16.70
CA VAL A 357 -0.96 -0.45 -15.79
C VAL A 357 -0.94 -0.98 -14.35
N GLN A 358 -1.01 -2.30 -14.15
CA GLN A 358 -1.29 -2.93 -12.85
C GLN A 358 -0.02 -3.22 -12.02
N VAL A 359 0.98 -2.33 -12.11
CA VAL A 359 2.25 -2.43 -11.38
C VAL A 359 2.36 -1.24 -10.45
N PHE A 360 2.34 -1.48 -9.14
CA PHE A 360 2.21 -0.43 -8.13
C PHE A 360 3.43 -0.37 -7.21
N LEU A 361 3.61 0.82 -6.62
CA LEU A 361 4.61 1.08 -5.59
C LEU A 361 3.98 1.93 -4.49
N ASN A 362 4.05 1.47 -3.24
CA ASN A 362 3.59 2.20 -2.07
C ASN A 362 4.73 2.36 -1.08
N ASP A 363 5.41 3.51 -1.14
CA ASP A 363 6.42 3.87 -0.14
C ASP A 363 5.72 4.45 1.10
N ARG A 364 5.79 3.70 2.20
CA ARG A 364 5.21 4.06 3.50
C ARG A 364 6.29 4.37 4.54
N THR A 365 7.54 4.50 4.10
CA THR A 365 8.67 4.77 4.98
C THR A 365 8.59 6.18 5.59
N ALA A 366 9.19 6.36 6.78
CA ALA A 366 9.24 7.64 7.47
C ALA A 366 10.36 8.56 6.93
N ASN A 367 11.03 8.20 5.83
CA ASN A 367 12.17 8.93 5.25
C ASN A 367 13.26 9.23 6.29
N ARG A 368 13.64 8.22 7.09
CA ARG A 368 14.60 8.40 8.18
C ARG A 368 15.97 8.83 7.65
N PRO A 369 16.69 9.73 8.36
CA PRO A 369 18.04 10.08 7.99
C PRO A 369 18.98 8.87 8.10
N ARG A 370 20.18 9.04 7.54
CA ARG A 370 21.30 8.10 7.67
C ARG A 370 21.55 7.76 9.15
N GLU A 371 21.76 6.48 9.44
CA GLU A 371 22.07 6.03 10.80
C GLU A 371 23.48 6.43 11.25
N GLU A 372 23.61 6.72 12.53
CA GLU A 372 24.91 6.77 13.21
C GLU A 372 25.50 5.34 13.24
N GLY A 373 26.76 5.17 12.85
CA GLY A 373 27.44 3.87 12.82
C GLY A 373 27.61 3.24 11.43
N ILE A 374 27.20 3.91 10.36
CA ILE A 374 27.62 3.53 8.99
C ILE A 374 29.09 3.90 8.79
N ALA A 375 29.91 2.92 8.43
CA ALA A 375 31.34 3.11 8.25
C ALA A 375 31.65 4.18 7.18
N SER A 376 32.67 5.00 7.44
CA SER A 376 33.16 6.00 6.48
C SER A 376 34.30 5.47 5.60
N ASP A 377 35.03 4.45 6.08
CA ASP A 377 36.05 3.77 5.29
C ASP A 377 35.39 2.86 4.23
N PRO A 378 35.78 2.93 2.94
CA PRO A 378 35.13 2.17 1.88
C PRO A 378 35.21 0.64 2.03
N GLU A 379 36.32 0.09 2.51
CA GLU A 379 36.46 -1.36 2.68
C GLU A 379 35.59 -1.85 3.84
N GLU A 380 35.55 -1.10 4.94
CA GLU A 380 34.68 -1.37 6.06
C GLU A 380 33.20 -1.25 5.71
N LEU A 381 32.84 -0.22 4.93
CA LEU A 381 31.48 -0.03 4.43
C LEU A 381 31.04 -1.22 3.55
N ALA A 382 31.91 -1.66 2.65
CA ALA A 382 31.64 -2.83 1.81
C ALA A 382 31.45 -4.10 2.65
N ARG A 383 32.25 -4.29 3.70
CA ARG A 383 32.11 -5.41 4.63
C ARG A 383 30.80 -5.33 5.42
N GLN A 384 30.42 -4.14 5.90
CA GLN A 384 29.17 -3.89 6.62
C GLN A 384 27.95 -4.19 5.74
N LEU A 385 27.90 -3.62 4.52
CA LEU A 385 26.78 -3.81 3.60
C LEU A 385 26.61 -5.29 3.20
N ARG A 386 27.71 -5.99 2.87
CA ARG A 386 27.66 -7.42 2.52
C ARG A 386 27.16 -8.28 3.67
N LYS A 387 27.64 -8.02 4.90
CA LYS A 387 27.13 -8.71 6.09
C LYS A 387 25.64 -8.46 6.27
N SER A 388 25.18 -7.22 6.11
CA SER A 388 23.74 -6.90 6.19
C SER A 388 22.91 -7.57 5.10
N GLN A 389 23.47 -7.84 3.91
CA GLN A 389 22.79 -8.65 2.89
C GLN A 389 22.67 -10.12 3.32
N GLU A 390 23.72 -10.70 3.91
CA GLU A 390 23.68 -12.08 4.44
C GLU A 390 22.62 -12.26 5.53
N ASP A 391 22.35 -11.20 6.30
CA ASP A 391 21.32 -11.17 7.34
C ASP A 391 19.92 -10.83 6.81
N SER A 392 19.74 -10.65 5.50
CA SER A 392 18.44 -10.33 4.88
C SER A 392 17.71 -11.60 4.44
N GLY A 393 16.37 -11.57 4.43
CA GLY A 393 15.58 -12.79 4.25
C GLY A 393 14.25 -12.58 3.55
N PHE A 394 13.92 -13.50 2.64
CA PHE A 394 12.64 -13.56 1.93
C PHE A 394 11.79 -14.71 2.49
N ARG A 395 10.48 -14.48 2.63
CA ARG A 395 9.51 -15.54 2.95
C ARG A 395 8.14 -15.28 2.34
N TRP A 396 7.51 -16.32 1.82
CA TRP A 396 6.10 -16.31 1.45
C TRP A 396 5.22 -16.43 2.71
N ILE A 397 4.17 -15.62 2.78
CA ILE A 397 3.30 -15.55 3.97
C ILE A 397 1.83 -15.80 3.68
N HIS A 398 1.41 -15.67 2.42
CA HIS A 398 0.00 -15.80 2.06
C HIS A 398 -0.14 -16.19 0.59
N GLU A 399 -1.16 -17.00 0.30
CA GLU A 399 -1.63 -17.31 -1.04
C GLU A 399 -3.14 -17.06 -1.11
N SER A 400 -3.61 -16.47 -2.21
CA SER A 400 -5.02 -16.08 -2.38
C SER A 400 -5.42 -16.08 -3.86
N ASP A 401 -6.73 -16.17 -4.13
CA ASP A 401 -7.31 -15.94 -5.46
C ASP A 401 -8.10 -14.62 -5.53
N GLU A 402 -8.03 -13.81 -4.48
CA GLU A 402 -8.89 -12.64 -4.29
C GLU A 402 -8.23 -11.35 -4.74
N GLN A 403 -6.91 -11.29 -4.95
CA GLN A 403 -6.24 -10.10 -5.48
C GLN A 403 -6.42 -9.97 -7.00
N VAL A 404 -6.09 -8.80 -7.56
CA VAL A 404 -6.26 -8.53 -9.01
C VAL A 404 -5.06 -7.88 -9.69
N ASP A 405 -4.25 -7.14 -8.93
CA ASP A 405 -3.10 -6.41 -9.46
C ASP A 405 -2.08 -7.38 -10.08
N ALA A 406 -1.36 -6.95 -11.10
CA ALA A 406 -0.31 -7.77 -11.69
C ALA A 406 0.88 -7.88 -10.72
N PHE A 407 1.23 -6.75 -10.09
CA PHE A 407 2.32 -6.68 -9.13
C PHE A 407 2.18 -5.44 -8.23
N TYR A 408 2.32 -5.61 -6.92
CA TYR A 408 2.31 -4.53 -5.96
C TYR A 408 3.49 -4.67 -5.00
N VAL A 409 4.20 -3.57 -4.79
CA VAL A 409 5.29 -3.47 -3.82
C VAL A 409 4.95 -2.39 -2.80
N ALA A 410 5.14 -2.68 -1.52
CA ALA A 410 5.19 -1.67 -0.49
C ALA A 410 6.50 -1.72 0.29
N PHE A 411 6.96 -0.55 0.70
CA PHE A 411 8.11 -0.41 1.60
C PHE A 411 7.66 0.16 2.94
N ASP A 412 8.06 -0.50 4.03
CA ASP A 412 7.78 -0.12 5.40
C ASP A 412 9.07 -0.10 6.22
N ASP A 413 9.15 0.79 7.22
CA ASP A 413 10.27 0.81 8.16
C ASP A 413 10.11 -0.29 9.22
N LEU A 414 11.15 -1.10 9.40
CA LEU A 414 11.36 -1.89 10.62
C LEU A 414 12.44 -1.22 11.49
N PRO A 415 12.58 -1.59 12.78
CA PRO A 415 13.60 -1.00 13.65
C PRO A 415 15.04 -1.11 13.11
N ASP A 416 15.40 -2.25 12.51
CA ASP A 416 16.74 -2.57 12.02
C ASP A 416 16.79 -2.95 10.52
N ALA A 417 15.68 -2.81 9.80
CA ALA A 417 15.56 -3.22 8.40
C ALA A 417 14.56 -2.36 7.63
N LEU A 418 14.59 -2.49 6.30
CA LEU A 418 13.49 -2.09 5.42
C LEU A 418 12.67 -3.33 5.09
N LEU A 419 11.36 -3.30 5.32
CA LEU A 419 10.45 -4.35 4.87
C LEU A 419 9.96 -4.02 3.47
N MET A 420 10.11 -4.96 2.55
CA MET A 420 9.50 -4.93 1.23
C MET A 420 8.41 -6.01 1.19
N GLU A 421 7.15 -5.58 1.21
CA GLU A 421 5.99 -6.45 0.97
C GLU A 421 5.75 -6.55 -0.53
N ILE A 422 5.70 -7.76 -1.06
CA ILE A 422 5.49 -8.05 -2.47
C ILE A 422 4.21 -8.85 -2.63
N GLN A 423 3.27 -8.33 -3.40
CA GLN A 423 2.09 -9.06 -3.83
C GLN A 423 2.21 -9.30 -5.33
N THR A 424 2.27 -10.57 -5.73
CA THR A 424 2.44 -10.96 -7.13
C THR A 424 1.26 -11.78 -7.61
N ASN A 425 0.85 -11.56 -8.86
CA ASN A 425 -0.07 -12.42 -9.57
C ASN A 425 0.70 -13.33 -10.51
N THR A 426 0.71 -14.63 -10.21
CA THR A 426 1.44 -15.66 -10.95
C THR A 426 1.02 -15.77 -12.41
N ARG A 427 -0.13 -15.21 -12.80
CA ARG A 427 -0.48 -15.05 -14.22
C ARG A 427 0.54 -14.23 -15.01
N TYR A 428 1.16 -13.24 -14.37
CA TYR A 428 2.05 -12.27 -15.02
C TYR A 428 3.51 -12.42 -14.58
N PHE A 429 3.75 -12.73 -13.30
CA PHE A 429 5.09 -12.84 -12.71
C PHE A 429 5.17 -14.09 -11.85
N SER A 430 6.13 -14.96 -12.12
CA SER A 430 6.31 -16.15 -11.29
C SER A 430 6.73 -15.80 -9.86
N SER A 431 6.61 -16.77 -8.97
CA SER A 431 7.14 -16.63 -7.61
C SER A 431 8.64 -16.33 -7.61
N ASP A 432 9.39 -17.00 -8.51
CA ASP A 432 10.83 -16.79 -8.68
C ASP A 432 11.14 -15.38 -9.20
N ASP A 433 10.32 -14.83 -10.10
CA ASP A 433 10.47 -13.44 -10.57
C ASP A 433 10.28 -12.44 -9.42
N ALA A 434 9.31 -12.70 -8.54
CA ALA A 434 9.03 -11.83 -7.40
C ALA A 434 10.18 -11.85 -6.37
N GLU A 435 10.72 -13.03 -6.06
CA GLU A 435 11.89 -13.17 -5.18
C GLU A 435 13.15 -12.57 -5.82
N ALA A 436 13.40 -12.85 -7.11
CA ALA A 436 14.51 -12.28 -7.85
C ALA A 436 14.44 -10.75 -7.94
N LEU A 437 13.24 -10.18 -8.01
CA LEU A 437 13.02 -8.75 -7.96
C LEU A 437 13.40 -8.17 -6.59
N ALA A 438 12.99 -8.82 -5.49
CA ALA A 438 13.33 -8.39 -4.12
C ALA A 438 14.85 -8.36 -3.90
N LEU A 439 15.50 -9.48 -4.22
CA LEU A 439 16.96 -9.62 -4.15
C LEU A 439 17.67 -8.67 -5.10
N GLY A 440 17.10 -8.45 -6.28
CA GLY A 440 17.63 -7.53 -7.28
C GLY A 440 17.62 -6.07 -6.82
N VAL A 441 16.57 -5.64 -6.11
CA VAL A 441 16.49 -4.29 -5.51
C VAL A 441 17.58 -4.09 -4.46
N GLU A 442 17.78 -5.05 -3.56
CA GLU A 442 18.85 -4.98 -2.55
C GLU A 442 20.24 -4.99 -3.17
N ALA A 443 20.51 -5.92 -4.09
CA ALA A 443 21.79 -6.02 -4.77
C ALA A 443 22.13 -4.72 -5.50
N LEU A 444 21.17 -4.14 -6.24
CA LEU A 444 21.33 -2.84 -6.89
C LEU A 444 21.66 -1.72 -5.91
N ALA A 445 20.98 -1.68 -4.76
CA ALA A 445 21.21 -0.66 -3.76
C ALA A 445 22.63 -0.77 -3.16
N VAL A 446 23.07 -1.99 -2.83
CA VAL A 446 24.41 -2.22 -2.27
C VAL A 446 25.50 -1.90 -3.27
N GLU A 447 25.38 -2.36 -4.51
CA GLU A 447 26.31 -2.01 -5.58
C GLU A 447 26.36 -0.50 -5.79
N ALA A 448 25.21 0.15 -5.94
CA ALA A 448 25.14 1.59 -6.15
C ALA A 448 25.64 2.39 -4.95
N ALA A 449 25.51 1.90 -3.72
CA ALA A 449 26.07 2.54 -2.53
C ALA A 449 27.61 2.50 -2.54
N LEU A 450 28.20 1.44 -3.10
CA LEU A 450 29.65 1.22 -3.16
C LEU A 450 30.31 1.83 -4.40
N ASP A 451 29.61 1.84 -5.53
CA ASP A 451 30.09 2.36 -6.81
C ASP A 451 29.01 3.20 -7.51
N PRO A 452 29.16 4.53 -7.59
CA PRO A 452 28.29 5.41 -8.38
C PRO A 452 28.22 5.04 -9.88
N GLY A 453 29.20 4.29 -10.39
CA GLY A 453 29.26 3.77 -11.75
C GLY A 453 28.40 2.51 -12.00
N THR A 454 27.72 1.98 -10.98
CA THR A 454 26.91 0.77 -11.07
C THR A 454 25.92 0.84 -12.24
N ARG A 455 26.01 -0.12 -13.16
CA ARG A 455 25.23 -0.16 -14.40
C ARG A 455 23.85 -0.79 -14.19
N THR A 456 22.87 -0.35 -14.96
CA THR A 456 21.48 -0.87 -14.94
C THR A 456 21.33 -2.27 -15.53
N GLY A 457 22.35 -2.77 -16.25
CA GLY A 457 22.38 -4.10 -16.88
C GLY A 457 22.38 -5.26 -15.87
N PRO A 458 22.38 -6.52 -16.32
CA PRO A 458 22.46 -7.67 -15.44
C PRO A 458 23.71 -7.60 -14.55
N LEU A 459 23.61 -8.11 -13.32
CA LEU A 459 24.74 -8.20 -12.38
C LEU A 459 25.89 -8.95 -13.03
N VAL A 460 27.10 -8.40 -12.97
CA VAL A 460 28.31 -9.11 -13.41
C VAL A 460 28.57 -10.24 -12.42
N GLY A 461 28.06 -11.45 -12.71
CA GLY A 461 28.28 -12.64 -11.88
C GLY A 461 27.07 -13.54 -11.61
N ALA A 462 25.85 -13.12 -11.98
CA ALA A 462 24.70 -14.02 -11.94
C ALA A 462 24.71 -14.91 -13.19
N ALA A 463 25.21 -16.14 -13.06
CA ALA A 463 25.07 -17.13 -14.11
C ALA A 463 23.57 -17.37 -14.39
N PRO A 464 23.12 -17.45 -15.64
CA PRO A 464 21.75 -17.84 -15.93
C PRO A 464 21.55 -19.28 -15.45
N THR A 465 20.70 -19.48 -14.44
CA THR A 465 20.16 -20.79 -14.08
C THR A 465 19.15 -21.20 -15.14
N GLY A 466 19.68 -21.66 -16.26
CA GLY A 466 18.89 -22.14 -17.38
C GLY A 466 19.81 -22.84 -18.36
N GLN A 467 20.20 -24.08 -18.04
CA GLN A 467 20.75 -24.96 -19.06
C GLN A 467 19.65 -25.19 -20.10
N ALA A 468 19.80 -24.54 -21.26
CA ALA A 468 19.22 -25.02 -22.49
C ALA A 468 19.78 -26.44 -22.72
N GLN A 469 18.95 -27.46 -22.54
CA GLN A 469 19.26 -28.76 -23.11
C GLN A 469 19.23 -28.61 -24.63
N GLU A 470 20.41 -28.63 -25.23
CA GLU A 470 20.60 -28.81 -26.66
C GLU A 470 19.86 -30.07 -27.09
N GLN A 471 18.83 -29.89 -27.93
CA GLN A 471 18.22 -30.99 -28.65
C GLN A 471 19.22 -31.48 -29.71
N GLU A 472 19.76 -32.68 -29.50
CA GLU A 472 20.44 -33.43 -30.55
C GLU A 472 19.47 -33.73 -31.72
N PRO A 473 19.93 -33.67 -32.97
CA PRO A 473 19.08 -33.92 -34.12
C PRO A 473 18.77 -35.41 -34.26
N ALA A 474 17.49 -35.75 -34.32
CA ALA A 474 17.01 -37.08 -34.64
C ALA A 474 17.48 -37.48 -36.05
N GLN A 475 18.30 -38.52 -36.13
CA GLN A 475 18.54 -39.27 -37.37
C GLN A 475 17.56 -40.44 -37.44
N ASP A 476 16.89 -40.53 -38.59
CA ASP A 476 15.99 -41.59 -39.02
C ASP A 476 16.57 -43.01 -38.83
N ALA A 477 15.71 -43.94 -38.40
CA ALA A 477 15.73 -45.31 -38.90
C ALA A 477 14.36 -45.99 -38.73
N GLU A 478 13.79 -46.34 -39.87
CA GLU A 478 12.75 -47.34 -40.13
C GLU A 478 12.65 -48.50 -39.11
N ARG A 479 11.42 -48.92 -38.78
CA ARG A 479 10.85 -50.22 -39.20
C ARG A 479 9.61 -50.60 -38.39
N ILE A 480 8.53 -50.91 -39.13
CA ILE A 480 7.68 -52.12 -39.00
C ILE A 480 7.16 -52.37 -37.57
N ARG A 481 5.87 -52.17 -37.25
CA ARG A 481 4.70 -52.86 -37.80
C ARG A 481 3.40 -52.23 -37.29
#